data_AF-A0A355AR79-F1
#
_entry.id   AF-A0A355AR79-F1
#
_cell.length_a   1.000
_cell.length_b   1.000
_cell.length_c   1.000
_cell.angle_alpha   90.00
_cell.angle_beta   90.00
_cell.angle_gamma   90.00
#
_symmetry.space_group_name_H-M   'P 1'
#
loop_
_entity.id
_entity.type
_entity.pdbx_description
1 polymer ?
#
loop_
_entity_poly.entity_id
_entity_poly.type
_entity_poly.pdbx_seq_one_letter_code
_entity_poly.pdbx_strand_id
1 'polypeptide(L)'
;MVPRDQFDEIDTWQVTGLVGTGSRDVQCDAVFVADYMTLEPKETRGGPTPGTPHVPGLLYQLPVLGLFPHLLIGPMVGIAQGAYDDYVSEIRERRSTASAAKLVEQTQIQMKVAEAGVLIQAAWVLALDNIREAERIVAAGFQPDVATKVRVAARRCLCRTKLCQDRAATAIGNRCGREVSKQPISTAFPRYTRSRKSDSGYF
;
A
#
# COMPACT_ATOMS: atom_id res chain seq x y z
N MET A 1 -0.28 -17.86 -17.26
CA MET A 1 -0.28 -16.52 -17.86
C MET A 1 -1.24 -16.55 -19.03
N VAL A 2 -2.00 -15.49 -19.24
CA VAL A 2 -2.97 -15.38 -20.35
C VAL A 2 -2.65 -14.08 -21.11
N PRO A 3 -2.48 -14.12 -22.43
CA PRO A 3 -2.28 -12.93 -23.26
C PRO A 3 -3.43 -11.91 -23.13
N ARG A 4 -3.15 -10.62 -23.28
CA ARG A 4 -4.15 -9.55 -23.07
C ARG A 4 -5.36 -9.65 -24.01
N ASP A 5 -5.15 -10.11 -25.23
CA ASP A 5 -6.17 -10.28 -26.27
C ASP A 5 -7.10 -11.48 -26.04
N GLN A 6 -6.83 -12.32 -25.05
CA GLN A 6 -7.62 -13.53 -24.74
C GLN A 6 -8.53 -13.39 -23.52
N PHE A 7 -8.66 -12.19 -22.95
CA PHE A 7 -9.60 -11.93 -21.86
C PHE A 7 -10.26 -10.57 -22.01
N ASP A 8 -11.50 -10.49 -21.54
CA ASP A 8 -12.26 -9.25 -21.47
C ASP A 8 -12.03 -8.58 -20.11
N GLU A 9 -11.92 -7.26 -20.13
CA GLU A 9 -11.76 -6.45 -18.91
C GLU A 9 -13.11 -5.83 -18.57
N ILE A 10 -13.55 -6.03 -17.34
CA ILE A 10 -14.82 -5.52 -16.82
C ILE A 10 -14.51 -4.29 -15.97
N ASP A 11 -15.10 -3.14 -16.32
CA ASP A 11 -14.86 -1.90 -15.57
C ASP A 11 -15.60 -1.90 -14.22
N THR A 12 -15.02 -2.59 -13.24
CA THR A 12 -15.52 -2.66 -11.86
C THR A 12 -14.82 -1.68 -10.91
N TRP A 13 -13.81 -0.94 -11.40
CA TRP A 13 -12.93 -0.11 -10.56
C TRP A 13 -13.45 1.31 -10.31
N GLN A 14 -14.68 1.41 -9.80
CA GLN A 14 -15.31 2.68 -9.41
C GLN A 14 -15.12 2.92 -7.90
N VAL A 15 -13.92 3.34 -7.49
CA VAL A 15 -13.49 3.44 -6.08
C VAL A 15 -13.15 4.87 -5.64
N THR A 16 -13.14 5.12 -4.33
CA THR A 16 -12.84 6.44 -3.74
C THR A 16 -11.35 6.67 -3.43
N GLY A 17 -10.55 5.61 -3.42
CA GLY A 17 -9.12 5.65 -3.11
C GLY A 17 -8.37 4.65 -3.97
N LEU A 18 -7.07 4.90 -4.20
CA LEU A 18 -6.24 4.10 -5.10
C LEU A 18 -6.81 3.99 -6.54
N VAL A 19 -7.55 5.01 -7.00
CA VAL A 19 -8.20 5.01 -8.32
C VAL A 19 -7.20 4.72 -9.46
N GLY A 20 -5.98 5.22 -9.35
CA GLY A 20 -4.93 5.02 -10.35
C GLY A 20 -4.40 3.58 -10.47
N THR A 21 -4.78 2.64 -9.59
CA THR A 21 -4.34 1.24 -9.73
C THR A 21 -5.09 0.48 -10.82
N GLY A 22 -6.33 0.88 -11.13
CA GLY A 22 -7.13 0.24 -12.17
C GLY A 22 -7.35 -1.26 -11.95
N SER A 23 -7.56 -1.70 -10.69
CA SER A 23 -7.68 -3.12 -10.33
C SER A 23 -9.04 -3.72 -10.72
N ARG A 24 -9.33 -3.65 -12.01
CA ARG A 24 -10.55 -4.15 -12.65
C ARG A 24 -10.58 -5.66 -12.68
N ASP A 25 -11.79 -6.20 -12.72
CA ASP A 25 -12.00 -7.61 -12.90
C ASP A 25 -11.77 -8.00 -14.37
N VAL A 26 -11.37 -9.24 -14.58
CA VAL A 26 -11.17 -9.82 -15.91
C VAL A 26 -12.00 -11.09 -16.05
N GLN A 27 -12.59 -11.29 -17.22
CA GLN A 27 -13.36 -12.49 -17.57
C GLN A 27 -12.61 -13.26 -18.64
N CYS A 28 -12.40 -14.55 -18.37
CA CYS A 28 -11.85 -15.51 -19.31
C CYS A 28 -12.92 -16.58 -19.56
N ASP A 29 -13.36 -16.75 -20.80
CA ASP A 29 -14.29 -17.82 -21.18
C ASP A 29 -13.56 -18.88 -22.00
N ALA A 30 -13.49 -20.10 -21.46
CA ALA A 30 -12.88 -21.28 -22.08
C ALA A 30 -11.50 -21.05 -22.73
N VAL A 31 -10.67 -20.16 -22.16
CA VAL A 31 -9.37 -19.80 -22.72
C VAL A 31 -8.37 -20.95 -22.54
N PHE A 32 -7.79 -21.40 -23.66
CA PHE A 32 -6.72 -22.40 -23.63
C PHE A 32 -5.40 -21.76 -23.17
N VAL A 33 -4.77 -22.35 -22.15
CA VAL A 33 -3.45 -21.93 -21.64
C VAL A 33 -2.48 -23.10 -21.79
N ALA A 34 -1.43 -22.92 -22.58
CA ALA A 34 -0.40 -23.93 -22.76
C ALA A 34 0.43 -24.16 -21.48
N ASP A 35 0.90 -25.39 -21.26
CA ASP A 35 1.61 -25.80 -20.05
C ASP A 35 2.80 -24.89 -19.69
N TYR A 36 3.60 -24.47 -20.68
CA TYR A 36 4.77 -23.60 -20.47
C TYR A 36 4.41 -22.18 -19.99
N MET A 37 3.13 -21.79 -20.06
CA MET A 37 2.61 -20.54 -19.52
C MET A 37 2.00 -20.71 -18.13
N THR A 38 1.97 -21.93 -17.59
CA THR A 38 1.45 -22.24 -16.26
C THR A 38 2.58 -22.30 -15.23
N LEU A 39 2.22 -22.08 -13.96
CA LEU A 39 3.14 -22.18 -12.83
C LEU A 39 2.36 -22.69 -11.63
N GLU A 40 2.82 -23.76 -10.98
CA GLU A 40 2.11 -24.30 -9.82
C GLU A 40 2.39 -23.46 -8.57
N PRO A 41 1.37 -23.09 -7.77
CA PRO A 41 1.58 -22.27 -6.57
C PRO A 41 2.56 -22.88 -5.57
N LYS A 42 2.70 -24.21 -5.53
CA LYS A 42 3.64 -24.92 -4.66
C LYS A 42 5.10 -24.60 -4.98
N GLU A 43 5.42 -24.33 -6.24
CA GLU A 43 6.76 -23.99 -6.72
C GLU A 43 7.19 -22.58 -6.29
N THR A 44 6.23 -21.72 -5.94
CA THR A 44 6.48 -20.32 -5.52
C THR A 44 6.64 -20.16 -4.00
N ARG A 45 6.74 -21.25 -3.25
CA ARG A 45 6.82 -21.25 -1.77
C ARG A 45 8.24 -21.03 -1.22
N GLY A 46 9.21 -20.73 -2.09
CA GLY A 46 10.60 -20.47 -1.78
C GLY A 46 11.52 -21.66 -2.11
N GLY A 47 12.78 -21.37 -2.44
CA GLY A 47 13.71 -22.33 -3.05
C GLY A 47 13.73 -22.24 -4.57
N PRO A 48 14.50 -23.10 -5.27
CA PRO A 48 14.63 -23.04 -6.72
C PRO A 48 13.27 -23.15 -7.42
N THR A 49 12.93 -22.13 -8.20
CA THR A 49 11.80 -22.13 -9.13
C THR A 49 12.23 -22.62 -10.52
N PRO A 50 11.29 -22.95 -11.44
CA PRO A 50 11.62 -23.31 -12.82
C PRO A 50 12.48 -22.28 -13.57
N GLY A 51 12.44 -21.00 -13.16
CA GLY A 51 13.29 -19.94 -13.73
C GLY A 51 14.72 -19.88 -13.17
N THR A 52 15.01 -20.56 -12.05
CA THR A 52 16.30 -20.50 -11.35
C THR A 52 17.48 -21.01 -12.19
N PRO A 53 17.36 -22.08 -13.00
CA PRO A 53 18.44 -22.51 -13.90
C PRO A 53 18.81 -21.46 -14.96
N HIS A 54 17.86 -20.60 -15.34
CA HIS A 54 18.06 -19.57 -16.37
C HIS A 54 18.57 -18.26 -15.78
N VAL A 55 18.10 -17.89 -14.59
CA VAL A 55 18.54 -16.70 -13.86
C VAL A 55 18.85 -17.10 -12.42
N PRO A 56 20.11 -17.48 -12.13
CA PRO A 56 20.54 -17.83 -10.79
C PRO A 56 20.63 -16.54 -9.96
N GLY A 57 19.51 -16.16 -9.37
CA GLY A 57 19.39 -14.93 -8.60
C GLY A 57 18.39 -15.08 -7.46
N LEU A 58 18.62 -14.30 -6.40
CA LEU A 58 17.77 -14.23 -5.21
C LEU A 58 16.27 -14.11 -5.57
N LEU A 59 15.93 -13.30 -6.58
CA LEU A 59 14.55 -13.04 -7.00
C LEU A 59 13.78 -14.31 -7.35
N TYR A 60 14.43 -15.32 -7.92
CA TYR A 60 13.80 -16.57 -8.34
C TYR A 60 13.78 -17.64 -7.24
N GLN A 61 14.32 -17.33 -6.05
CA GLN A 61 14.35 -18.24 -4.90
C GLN A 61 13.45 -17.78 -3.76
N LEU A 62 12.97 -16.52 -3.82
CA LEU A 62 12.15 -15.94 -2.78
C LEU A 62 10.69 -16.42 -2.85
N PRO A 63 10.02 -16.61 -1.70
CA PRO A 63 8.61 -16.99 -1.68
C PRO A 63 7.72 -15.83 -2.14
N VAL A 64 7.17 -15.91 -3.35
CA VAL A 64 6.41 -14.82 -4.00
C VAL A 64 5.21 -14.38 -3.16
N LEU A 65 4.35 -15.33 -2.76
CA LEU A 65 3.18 -15.02 -1.93
C LEU A 65 3.56 -14.56 -0.52
N GLY A 66 4.71 -14.98 -0.02
CA GLY A 66 5.24 -14.54 1.26
C GLY A 66 5.75 -13.10 1.21
N LEU A 67 6.34 -12.68 0.08
CA LEU A 67 6.91 -11.36 -0.09
C LEU A 67 5.96 -10.32 -0.66
N PHE A 68 4.92 -10.73 -1.38
CA PHE A 68 3.96 -9.82 -2.02
C PHE A 68 3.47 -8.68 -1.11
N PRO A 69 3.15 -8.91 0.20
CA PRO A 69 2.77 -7.82 1.09
C PRO A 69 3.83 -6.71 1.27
N HIS A 70 5.12 -6.99 1.10
CA HIS A 70 6.18 -5.99 1.20
C HIS A 70 6.12 -4.98 0.05
N LEU A 71 5.66 -5.40 -1.13
CA LEU A 71 5.46 -4.50 -2.29
C LEU A 71 4.42 -3.41 -1.99
N LEU A 72 3.47 -3.69 -1.10
CA LEU A 72 2.43 -2.75 -0.71
C LEU A 72 2.91 -1.73 0.33
N ILE A 73 4.03 -1.96 1.02
CA ILE A 73 4.49 -1.05 2.08
C ILE A 73 4.98 0.28 1.49
N GLY A 74 5.69 0.25 0.35
CA GLY A 74 6.20 1.45 -0.30
C GLY A 74 5.10 2.48 -0.60
N PRO A 75 4.04 2.12 -1.35
CA PRO A 75 2.91 3.01 -1.59
C PRO A 75 2.24 3.50 -0.30
N MET A 76 2.08 2.64 0.71
CA MET A 76 1.46 3.02 1.99
C MET A 76 2.27 4.06 2.77
N VAL A 77 3.59 3.88 2.85
CA VAL A 77 4.51 4.85 3.47
C VAL A 77 4.51 6.17 2.69
N GLY A 78 4.50 6.12 1.36
CA GLY A 78 4.41 7.30 0.51
C GLY A 78 3.12 8.11 0.72
N ILE A 79 1.98 7.43 0.81
CA ILE A 79 0.68 8.07 1.12
C ILE A 79 0.72 8.73 2.51
N ALA A 80 1.26 8.02 3.51
CA ALA A 80 1.37 8.55 4.86
C ALA A 80 2.30 9.77 4.94
N GLN A 81 3.44 9.73 4.24
CA GLN A 81 4.38 10.85 4.16
C GLN A 81 3.76 12.05 3.46
N GLY A 82 3.05 11.85 2.34
CA GLY A 82 2.37 12.94 1.65
C GLY A 82 1.29 13.60 2.52
N ALA A 83 0.48 12.79 3.22
CA ALA A 83 -0.51 13.31 4.17
C ALA A 83 0.13 14.06 5.35
N TYR A 84 1.29 13.59 5.83
CA TYR A 84 2.07 14.25 6.87
C TYR A 84 2.61 15.61 6.40
N ASP A 85 3.19 15.67 5.21
CA ASP A 85 3.75 16.90 4.64
C ASP A 85 2.66 17.95 4.40
N ASP A 86 1.52 17.53 3.84
CA ASP A 86 0.35 18.39 3.65
C ASP A 86 -0.16 18.95 4.99
N TYR A 87 -0.27 18.09 6.02
CA TYR A 87 -0.71 18.50 7.35
C TYR A 87 0.27 19.48 8.01
N VAL A 88 1.58 19.20 7.95
CA VAL A 88 2.61 20.09 8.51
C VAL A 88 2.61 21.44 7.81
N SER A 89 2.39 21.47 6.49
CA SER A 89 2.23 22.71 5.74
C SER A 89 1.00 23.49 6.20
N GLU A 90 -0.14 22.81 6.37
CA GLU A 90 -1.42 23.43 6.76
C GLU A 90 -1.36 24.05 8.17
N ILE A 91 -0.84 23.31 9.16
CA ILE A 91 -0.86 23.76 10.56
C ILE A 91 -0.01 25.01 10.81
N ARG A 92 1.01 25.27 9.98
CA ARG A 92 1.90 26.45 10.10
C ARG A 92 1.14 27.77 10.02
N GLU A 93 0.11 27.80 9.19
CA GLU A 93 -0.71 28.99 8.96
C GLU A 93 -2.03 28.93 9.73
N ARG A 94 -2.49 27.73 10.09
CA ARG A 94 -3.79 27.50 10.71
C ARG A 94 -3.84 27.98 12.17
N ARG A 95 -4.92 28.71 12.48
CA ARG A 95 -5.27 29.13 13.85
C ARG A 95 -6.41 28.27 14.40
N SER A 96 -6.39 28.07 15.71
CA SER A 96 -7.46 27.37 16.42
C SER A 96 -8.76 28.16 16.33
N THR A 97 -9.86 27.48 16.02
CA THR A 97 -11.21 28.07 16.01
C THR A 97 -11.71 28.42 17.42
N ALA A 98 -11.22 27.72 18.45
CA ALA A 98 -11.65 27.91 19.84
C ALA A 98 -10.89 29.03 20.56
N SER A 99 -9.62 29.24 20.22
CA SER A 99 -8.73 30.14 20.98
C SER A 99 -8.08 31.23 20.13
N ALA A 100 -8.27 31.24 18.81
CA ALA A 100 -7.56 32.09 17.83
C ALA A 100 -6.01 32.01 17.85
N ALA A 101 -5.43 31.21 18.76
CA ALA A 101 -4.00 30.93 18.85
C ALA A 101 -3.53 30.08 17.66
N LYS A 102 -2.26 30.20 17.27
CA LYS A 102 -1.69 29.39 16.20
C LYS A 102 -1.64 27.92 16.63
N LEU A 103 -2.04 27.00 15.76
CA LEU A 103 -2.00 25.57 16.10
C LEU A 103 -0.56 25.07 16.34
N VAL A 104 0.43 25.70 15.70
CA VAL A 104 1.84 25.40 15.93
C VAL A 104 2.33 25.70 17.35
N GLU A 105 1.65 26.57 18.10
CA GLU A 105 2.04 26.91 19.48
C GLU A 105 1.47 25.89 20.49
N GLN A 106 0.56 25.02 20.05
CA GLN A 106 -0.05 24.02 20.91
C GLN A 106 0.85 22.79 21.04
N THR A 107 1.42 22.57 22.21
CA THR A 107 2.28 21.41 22.51
C THR A 107 1.60 20.08 22.18
N GLN A 108 0.30 19.95 22.40
CA GLN A 108 -0.46 18.74 22.06
C GLN A 108 -0.44 18.43 20.55
N ILE A 109 -0.46 19.47 19.70
CA ILE A 109 -0.36 19.31 18.23
C ILE A 109 1.08 18.95 17.84
N GLN A 110 2.08 19.62 18.42
CA GLN A 110 3.49 19.33 18.18
C GLN A 110 3.83 17.87 18.52
N MET A 111 3.36 17.36 19.66
CA MET A 111 3.56 15.97 20.08
C MET A 111 2.93 14.97 19.10
N LYS A 112 1.71 15.24 18.62
CA LYS A 112 1.04 14.38 17.63
C LYS A 112 1.75 14.35 16.28
N VAL A 113 2.29 15.50 15.85
CA VAL A 113 3.11 15.60 14.62
C VAL A 113 4.40 14.81 14.79
N ALA A 114 5.13 15.03 15.88
CA ALA A 114 6.37 14.31 16.17
C ALA A 114 6.14 12.79 16.20
N GLU A 115 5.08 12.34 16.89
CA GLU A 115 4.72 10.92 16.94
C GLU A 115 4.41 10.38 15.53
N ALA A 116 3.58 11.06 14.75
CA ALA A 116 3.25 10.62 13.38
C ALA A 116 4.50 10.49 12.50
N GLY A 117 5.43 11.46 12.56
CA GLY A 117 6.69 11.40 11.82
C GLY A 117 7.56 10.20 12.20
N VAL A 118 7.67 9.91 13.51
CA VAL A 118 8.41 8.75 14.02
C VAL A 118 7.77 7.43 13.56
N LEU A 119 6.43 7.33 13.56
CA LEU A 119 5.74 6.11 13.13
C LEU A 119 5.94 5.83 11.63
N ILE A 120 5.94 6.88 10.79
CA ILE A 120 6.21 6.75 9.34
C ILE A 120 7.65 6.26 9.12
N GLN A 121 8.62 6.87 9.80
CA GLN A 121 10.02 6.45 9.71
C GLN A 121 10.22 5.02 10.22
N ALA A 122 9.59 4.67 11.34
CA ALA A 122 9.65 3.32 11.90
C ALA A 122 9.08 2.28 10.93
N ALA A 123 7.94 2.58 10.27
CA ALA A 123 7.37 1.70 9.27
C ALA A 123 8.32 1.45 8.10
N TRP A 124 9.01 2.50 7.62
CA TRP A 124 10.02 2.37 6.56
C TRP A 124 11.22 1.51 6.98
N VAL A 125 11.78 1.77 8.17
CA VAL A 125 12.92 1.01 8.70
C VAL A 125 12.57 -0.47 8.87
N LEU A 126 11.41 -0.76 9.45
CA LEU A 126 10.93 -2.14 9.62
C LEU A 126 10.70 -2.84 8.28
N ALA A 127 10.22 -2.12 7.26
CA ALA A 127 10.05 -2.67 5.92
C ALA A 127 11.39 -3.11 5.31
N LEU A 128 12.40 -2.24 5.38
CA LEU A 128 13.75 -2.52 4.87
C LEU A 128 14.43 -3.63 5.67
N ASP A 129 14.28 -3.66 7.00
CA ASP A 129 14.83 -4.72 7.84
C ASP A 129 14.28 -6.10 7.46
N ASN A 130 12.98 -6.18 7.17
CA ASN A 130 12.37 -7.43 6.73
C ASN A 130 12.89 -7.90 5.35
N ILE A 131 13.19 -6.98 4.43
CA ILE A 131 13.77 -7.32 3.12
C ILE A 131 15.19 -7.86 3.32
N ARG A 132 16.01 -7.18 4.13
CA ARG A 132 17.38 -7.62 4.46
C ARG A 132 17.39 -8.97 5.17
N GLU A 133 16.40 -9.25 6.01
CA GLU A 133 16.24 -10.58 6.61
C GLU A 133 15.93 -11.65 5.56
N ALA A 134 15.04 -11.37 4.62
CA ALA A 134 14.75 -12.29 3.52
C ALA A 134 15.99 -12.56 2.66
N GLU A 135 16.79 -11.53 2.37
CA GLU A 135 18.08 -11.65 1.68
C GLU A 135 19.04 -12.57 2.45
N ARG A 136 19.19 -12.38 3.76
CA ARG A 136 20.06 -13.21 4.61
C ARG A 136 19.64 -14.67 4.64
N ILE A 137 18.34 -14.94 4.75
CA ILE A 137 17.80 -16.31 4.79
C ILE A 137 18.14 -17.05 3.49
N VAL A 138 17.94 -16.40 2.34
CA VAL A 138 18.27 -17.02 1.04
C VAL A 138 19.77 -17.15 0.83
N ALA A 139 20.56 -16.14 1.21
CA ALA A 139 22.02 -16.21 1.13
C ALA A 139 22.60 -17.36 1.96
N ALA A 140 21.97 -17.70 3.09
CA ALA A 140 22.35 -18.84 3.92
C ALA A 140 21.91 -20.20 3.35
N GLY A 141 21.15 -20.24 2.24
CA GLY A 141 20.60 -21.48 1.67
C GLY A 141 19.57 -22.15 2.59
N PHE A 142 19.07 -21.44 3.60
CA PHE A 142 18.17 -22.00 4.60
C PHE A 142 16.73 -21.87 4.14
N GLN A 143 16.00 -22.99 4.13
CA GLN A 143 14.55 -22.99 3.97
C GLN A 143 13.91 -22.68 5.33
N PRO A 144 13.28 -21.50 5.52
CA PRO A 144 12.70 -21.15 6.80
C PRO A 144 11.55 -22.10 7.16
N ASP A 145 11.58 -22.57 8.40
CA ASP A 145 10.53 -23.38 8.99
C ASP A 145 9.21 -22.60 9.11
N VAL A 146 8.12 -23.31 9.39
CA VAL A 146 6.79 -22.69 9.50
C VAL A 146 6.75 -21.62 10.59
N ALA A 147 7.46 -21.82 11.71
CA ALA A 147 7.51 -20.86 12.81
C ALA A 147 8.22 -19.55 12.41
N THR A 148 9.32 -19.64 11.67
CA THR A 148 10.02 -18.47 11.11
C THR A 148 9.15 -17.76 10.07
N LYS A 149 8.46 -18.51 9.20
CA LYS A 149 7.51 -17.95 8.22
C LYS A 149 6.38 -17.17 8.91
N VAL A 150 5.82 -17.69 10.02
CA VAL A 150 4.79 -17.02 10.82
C VAL A 150 5.34 -15.78 11.53
N ARG A 151 6.56 -15.84 12.08
CA ARG A 151 7.20 -14.69 12.75
C ARG A 151 7.44 -13.53 11.80
N VAL A 152 7.96 -13.82 10.60
CA VAL A 152 8.13 -12.81 9.54
C VAL A 152 6.75 -12.30 9.13
N ALA A 153 5.75 -13.17 8.96
CA ALA A 153 4.37 -12.75 8.64
C ALA A 153 3.71 -11.87 9.73
N ALA A 154 3.98 -12.11 11.01
CA ALA A 154 3.49 -11.29 12.10
C ALA A 154 4.11 -9.88 12.08
N ARG A 155 5.42 -9.77 11.82
CA ARG A 155 6.09 -8.47 11.58
C ARG A 155 5.48 -7.72 10.40
N ARG A 156 5.07 -8.43 9.33
CA ARG A 156 4.37 -7.85 8.16
C ARG A 156 3.05 -7.19 8.55
N CYS A 157 2.27 -7.81 9.43
CA CYS A 157 0.98 -7.27 9.86
C CYS A 157 1.15 -5.96 10.67
N LEU A 158 2.17 -5.90 11.53
CA LEU A 158 2.43 -4.72 12.36
C LEU A 158 2.73 -3.45 11.55
N CYS A 159 3.53 -3.56 10.48
CA CYS A 159 3.78 -2.43 9.57
C CYS A 159 2.51 -1.96 8.85
N ARG A 160 1.58 -2.88 8.56
CA ARG A 160 0.45 -2.63 7.66
C ARG A 160 -0.76 -1.98 8.33
N THR A 161 -1.13 -2.39 9.55
CA THR A 161 -2.45 -2.05 10.12
C THR A 161 -2.44 -1.03 11.26
N LYS A 162 -1.41 -0.98 12.11
CA LYS A 162 -1.46 -0.14 13.33
C LYS A 162 -0.78 1.22 13.20
N LEU A 163 0.30 1.29 12.43
CA LEU A 163 1.15 2.49 12.36
C LEU A 163 0.64 3.53 11.37
N CYS A 164 0.25 3.09 10.16
CA CYS A 164 -0.13 4.01 9.08
C CYS A 164 -1.62 4.36 9.06
N GLN A 165 -2.52 3.43 9.41
CA GLN A 165 -3.96 3.62 9.24
C GLN A 165 -4.59 4.46 10.37
N ASP A 166 -4.33 4.13 11.65
CA ASP A 166 -4.98 4.80 12.78
C ASP A 166 -4.61 6.28 12.92
N ARG A 167 -3.35 6.65 12.62
CA ARG A 167 -2.86 8.02 12.86
C ARG A 167 -2.98 8.94 11.65
N ALA A 168 -2.84 8.44 10.43
CA ALA A 168 -3.19 9.22 9.24
C ALA A 168 -4.69 9.59 9.27
N ALA A 169 -5.56 8.64 9.64
CA ALA A 169 -6.99 8.92 9.85
C ALA A 169 -7.24 9.93 10.98
N THR A 170 -6.45 9.91 12.06
CA THR A 170 -6.58 10.88 13.17
C THR A 170 -6.11 12.29 12.78
N ALA A 171 -5.04 12.42 11.99
CA ALA A 171 -4.58 13.70 11.45
C ALA A 171 -5.61 14.29 10.47
N ILE A 172 -6.25 13.43 9.66
CA ILE A 172 -7.33 13.79 8.74
C ILE A 172 -8.63 14.11 9.48
N GLY A 173 -8.99 13.37 10.54
CA GLY A 173 -10.18 13.58 11.35
C GLY A 173 -10.16 14.93 12.09
N ASN A 174 -8.98 15.40 12.48
CA ASN A 174 -8.81 16.74 13.06
C ASN A 174 -8.96 17.89 12.05
N ARG A 175 -9.12 17.61 10.73
CA ARG A 175 -9.56 18.66 9.79
C ARG A 175 -10.95 19.16 10.13
N CYS A 176 -11.79 18.30 10.70
CA CYS A 176 -13.21 18.54 10.84
C CYS A 176 -13.62 18.63 12.32
N GLY A 177 -13.48 19.82 12.92
CA GLY A 177 -14.40 20.26 13.99
C GLY A 177 -15.83 20.52 13.47
N ARG A 178 -16.22 19.83 12.40
CA ARG A 178 -17.56 19.76 11.81
C ARG A 178 -17.86 18.28 11.71
N GLU A 179 -19.02 17.86 12.20
CA GLU A 179 -19.52 16.50 12.05
C GLU A 179 -19.23 15.96 10.65
N VAL A 180 -18.64 14.76 10.59
CA VAL A 180 -18.47 13.97 9.37
C VAL A 180 -19.86 13.50 8.94
N SER A 181 -20.67 14.42 8.45
CA SER A 181 -21.83 14.11 7.63
C SER A 181 -21.62 14.76 6.27
N LYS A 182 -21.46 13.90 5.26
CA LYS A 182 -21.60 14.21 3.83
C LYS A 182 -20.51 15.06 3.15
N GLN A 183 -19.23 14.68 3.23
CA GLN A 183 -18.27 15.08 2.20
C GLN A 183 -17.43 13.89 1.69
N PRO A 184 -17.48 13.59 0.37
CA PRO A 184 -16.69 12.51 -0.21
C PRO A 184 -15.20 12.87 -0.23
N ILE A 185 -14.35 11.88 0.08
CA ILE A 185 -12.87 11.92 0.10
C ILE A 185 -12.24 12.57 -1.16
N SER A 186 -12.99 12.65 -2.26
CA SER A 186 -12.65 13.41 -3.48
C SER A 186 -12.18 14.85 -3.26
N THR A 187 -12.58 15.52 -2.18
CA THR A 187 -12.16 16.90 -1.88
C THR A 187 -10.79 16.99 -1.20
N ALA A 188 -10.21 15.88 -0.71
CA ALA A 188 -8.91 15.88 -0.05
C ALA A 188 -7.71 15.85 -1.02
N PHE A 189 -7.91 15.47 -2.29
CA PHE A 189 -6.85 15.38 -3.29
C PHE A 189 -7.31 15.88 -4.67
N PRO A 190 -7.36 17.20 -4.91
CA PRO A 190 -7.84 17.77 -6.18
C PRO A 190 -6.88 17.55 -7.36
N ARG A 191 -5.61 17.23 -7.11
CA ARG A 191 -4.57 17.12 -8.16
C ARG A 191 -4.69 15.86 -9.03
N TYR A 192 -5.55 14.90 -8.69
CA TYR A 192 -5.65 13.61 -9.39
C TYR A 192 -7.00 13.31 -10.03
N THR A 193 -8.00 14.19 -9.92
CA THR A 193 -9.29 14.01 -10.58
C THR A 193 -9.33 14.82 -11.87
N ARG A 194 -8.94 14.20 -12.99
CA ARG A 194 -9.23 14.78 -14.31
C ARG A 194 -10.62 14.34 -14.78
N SER A 195 -11.46 15.35 -14.96
CA SER A 195 -12.73 15.36 -15.68
C SER A 195 -12.78 14.44 -16.91
N ARG A 196 -13.79 13.58 -16.98
CA ARG A 196 -14.51 13.31 -18.23
C ARG A 196 -16.02 13.37 -17.96
N LYS A 197 -16.65 14.44 -18.44
CA LYS A 197 -18.04 14.37 -18.88
C LYS A 197 -18.09 13.39 -20.05
N SER A 198 -18.80 12.29 -19.91
CA SER A 198 -19.35 11.59 -21.07
C SER A 198 -20.82 11.98 -21.16
N ASP A 199 -21.09 13.01 -21.97
CA ASP A 199 -22.40 13.18 -22.58
C ASP A 199 -22.59 12.00 -23.53
N SER A 200 -23.58 11.18 -23.24
CA SER A 200 -24.15 10.20 -24.16
C SER A 200 -25.49 9.76 -23.59
N GLY A 201 -26.51 10.61 -23.77
CA GLY A 201 -27.85 10.08 -23.96
C GLY A 201 -27.92 9.47 -25.35
N TYR A 202 -28.53 8.29 -25.46
CA TYR A 202 -29.53 7.91 -26.48
C TYR A 202 -30.02 6.50 -26.08
N PHE A 203 -31.35 6.38 -26.07
CA PHE A 203 -32.25 5.22 -25.93
C PHE A 203 -31.68 3.84 -25.56
#